data_AF-A0A956TMX3-F1
#
_entry.id   AF-A0A956TMX3-F1
#
_cell.length_a   1.000
_cell.length_b   1.000
_cell.length_c   1.000
_cell.angle_alpha   90.00
_cell.angle_beta   90.00
_cell.angle_gamma   90.00
#
_symmetry.space_group_name_H-M   'P 1'
#
loop_
_entity.id
_entity.type
_entity.pdbx_description
1 polymer ?
#
loop_
_entity_poly.entity_id
_entity_poly.type
_entity_poly.pdbx_seq_one_letter_code
_entity_poly.pdbx_strand_id
1 'polypeptide(L)'
;MYEVAAGIVWFLARVALVIVFFGTPIVGFWLASSLAAFQGGPSWLAWTAGAFLFPIIPGLWELHAWAYKREESKPTLTTLDRLGLRTFVVGLVFVTALLCRYPQLAFVSLSTRGDWMLDKARGPEVEKAREFLFAAAGGLEWLYHASRSNPYKDLIDKEAQKQAAEAAKQCQQDLAEQREQQNENLSGSSETGEDSDQQDSGREIAEKNEQDREKKRGQKEDERFFRPDRIARKDDKGENKKTESGDADKESKQVAEHRSEEGAGEQSRAWPWRGAKLHPAVASMPASVETSIKSVARYLVEKEKDPVLRVKAAHDYVADRVAYDYVSYFAGKYPPQDARTVFKTRKSVCAGYANLLSALGKAMKQEIVVVVGDCRSDPGERLTGSGHAWNAARIEGRWYLIDATWDSGTVSREDGFTKNYRTDYLLTPPVVMVMDHYPDNPTWQLLPQALSQGEFLRQPMLRPCFYSAGLKLVQPNRARNETGDKAVAVVKNPKKQWLMVGLEQNGKAVGYSSQPSNSETVELKRRLPDKGTYRMNMFVNETQPFGQYEFVGALDYVNR
;
A
#
# COMPACT_ATOMS: atom_id res chain seq x y z
N MET A 1 43.95 -33.52 6.33
CA MET A 1 42.60 -32.93 6.16
C MET A 1 42.23 -31.99 7.31
N TYR A 2 42.43 -32.37 8.58
CA TYR A 2 42.11 -31.52 9.74
C TYR A 2 42.86 -30.17 9.77
N GLU A 3 44.17 -30.16 9.48
CA GLU A 3 44.96 -28.91 9.46
C GLU A 3 44.60 -27.96 8.31
N VAL A 4 44.26 -28.51 7.15
CA VAL A 4 43.80 -27.73 5.99
C VAL A 4 42.42 -27.12 6.28
N ALA A 5 41.52 -27.90 6.88
CA ALA A 5 40.22 -27.40 7.31
C ALA A 5 40.34 -26.31 8.41
N ALA A 6 41.22 -26.50 9.39
CA ALA A 6 41.50 -25.52 10.43
C ALA A 6 42.12 -24.23 9.85
N GLY A 7 43.04 -24.35 8.89
CA GLY A 7 43.62 -23.21 8.18
C GLY A 7 42.60 -22.42 7.36
N ILE A 8 41.68 -23.12 6.68
CA ILE A 8 40.57 -22.50 5.95
C ILE A 8 39.63 -21.77 6.91
N VAL A 9 39.24 -22.41 8.02
CA VAL A 9 38.38 -21.79 9.04
C VAL A 9 39.04 -20.53 9.62
N TRP A 10 40.32 -20.58 9.93
CA TRP A 10 41.05 -19.43 10.48
C TRP A 10 41.20 -18.29 9.46
N PHE A 11 41.46 -18.63 8.20
CA PHE A 11 41.49 -17.66 7.10
C PHE A 11 40.12 -16.98 6.92
N LEU A 12 39.03 -17.76 6.87
CA LEU A 12 37.67 -17.24 6.76
C LEU A 12 37.29 -16.36 7.96
N ALA A 13 37.66 -16.77 9.18
CA ALA A 13 37.45 -15.98 10.39
C ALA A 13 38.19 -14.64 10.32
N ARG A 14 39.44 -14.63 9.83
CA ARG A 14 40.23 -13.41 9.65
C ARG A 14 39.62 -12.48 8.61
N VAL A 15 39.16 -13.03 7.48
CA VAL A 15 38.46 -12.26 6.43
C VAL A 15 37.17 -11.66 6.99
N ALA A 16 36.37 -12.44 7.73
CA ALA A 16 35.15 -11.95 8.36
C ALA A 16 35.44 -10.82 9.36
N LEU A 17 36.50 -10.94 10.16
CA LEU A 17 36.89 -9.92 11.13
C LEU A 17 37.32 -8.61 10.43
N VAL A 18 38.07 -8.71 9.33
CA VAL A 18 38.44 -7.55 8.50
C VAL A 18 37.19 -6.89 7.90
N ILE A 19 36.24 -7.67 7.37
CA ILE A 19 34.98 -7.15 6.82
C ILE A 19 34.19 -6.41 7.90
N VAL A 20 34.06 -6.98 9.10
CA VAL A 20 33.35 -6.33 10.23
C VAL A 20 34.05 -5.02 10.63
N PHE A 21 35.37 -5.06 10.72
CA PHE A 21 36.20 -3.95 11.17
C PHE A 21 36.08 -2.73 10.26
N PHE A 22 36.20 -2.92 8.94
CA PHE A 22 36.06 -1.83 7.96
C PHE A 22 34.60 -1.56 7.58
N GLY A 23 33.72 -2.54 7.72
CA GLY A 23 32.30 -2.43 7.39
C GLY A 23 31.50 -1.63 8.42
N THR A 24 31.85 -1.71 9.71
CA THR A 24 31.07 -1.05 10.77
C THR A 24 30.99 0.48 10.61
N PRO A 25 32.08 1.21 10.32
CA PRO A 25 32.00 2.64 10.01
C PRO A 25 31.11 2.97 8.80
N ILE A 26 31.20 2.16 7.74
CA ILE A 26 30.43 2.33 6.51
C ILE A 26 28.93 2.12 6.80
N VAL A 27 28.59 1.04 7.51
CA VAL A 27 27.21 0.75 7.91
C VAL A 27 26.67 1.83 8.85
N GLY A 28 27.48 2.31 9.80
CA GLY A 28 27.10 3.39 10.70
C GLY A 28 26.82 4.70 9.97
N PHE A 29 27.67 5.06 9.00
CA PHE A 29 27.43 6.20 8.13
C PHE A 29 26.16 6.03 7.29
N TRP A 30 26.00 4.86 6.65
CA TRP A 30 24.83 4.57 5.83
C TRP A 30 23.53 4.61 6.62
N LEU A 31 23.49 4.02 7.82
CA LEU A 31 22.35 4.06 8.73
C LEU A 31 22.04 5.49 9.20
N ALA A 32 23.04 6.21 9.70
CA ALA A 32 22.84 7.59 10.18
C ALA A 32 22.34 8.52 9.06
N SER A 33 22.93 8.38 7.88
CA SER A 33 22.56 9.18 6.70
C SER A 33 21.16 8.88 6.19
N SER A 34 20.80 7.59 6.12
CA SER A 34 19.47 7.15 5.71
C SER A 34 18.42 7.58 6.73
N LEU A 35 18.74 7.52 8.02
CA LEU A 35 17.87 8.01 9.08
C LEU A 35 17.62 9.52 8.99
N ALA A 36 18.67 10.30 8.73
CA ALA A 36 18.56 11.74 8.51
C ALA A 36 17.70 12.05 7.27
N ALA A 37 17.95 11.38 6.15
CA ALA A 37 17.18 11.53 4.91
C ALA A 37 15.71 11.12 5.11
N PHE A 38 15.45 10.03 5.84
CA PHE A 38 14.11 9.56 6.18
C PHE A 38 13.32 10.58 7.01
N GLN A 39 13.98 11.27 7.93
CA GLN A 39 13.37 12.34 8.74
C GLN A 39 13.24 13.68 8.01
N GLY A 40 13.68 13.78 6.74
CA GLY A 40 13.69 15.04 6.00
C GLY A 40 14.79 16.01 6.43
N GLY A 41 15.79 15.53 7.17
CA GLY A 41 16.96 16.32 7.55
C GLY A 41 17.92 16.55 6.37
N PRO A 42 18.77 17.58 6.44
CA PRO A 42 19.71 17.87 5.37
C PRO A 42 20.80 16.81 5.27
N SER A 43 21.09 16.37 4.04
CA SER A 43 22.01 15.26 3.74
C SER A 43 23.45 15.51 4.21
N TRP A 44 23.87 16.78 4.27
CA TRP A 44 25.22 17.17 4.72
C TRP A 44 25.48 16.81 6.19
N LEU A 45 24.45 16.77 7.05
CA LEU A 45 24.60 16.39 8.46
C LEU A 45 25.21 14.99 8.58
N ALA A 46 24.85 14.10 7.68
CA ALA A 46 25.37 12.76 7.67
C ALA A 46 26.84 12.71 7.25
N TRP A 47 27.22 13.46 6.20
CA TRP A 47 28.61 13.65 5.79
C TRP A 47 29.47 14.22 6.91
N THR A 48 28.97 15.23 7.63
CA THR A 48 29.70 15.83 8.76
C THR A 48 29.80 14.90 9.95
N ALA A 49 28.72 14.18 10.29
CA ALA A 49 28.76 13.20 11.37
C ALA A 49 29.70 12.03 11.03
N GLY A 50 29.66 11.56 9.79
CA GLY A 50 30.56 10.57 9.23
C GLY A 50 32.02 10.99 9.36
N ALA A 51 32.37 12.17 8.86
CA ALA A 51 33.73 12.73 8.94
C ALA A 51 34.21 12.91 10.39
N PHE A 52 33.31 13.34 11.28
CA PHE A 52 33.62 13.56 12.69
C PHE A 52 33.87 12.25 13.44
N LEU A 53 33.01 11.26 13.24
CA LEU A 53 33.18 9.91 13.81
C LEU A 53 34.34 9.17 13.17
N PHE A 54 34.59 9.44 11.87
CA PHE A 54 35.61 8.80 11.05
C PHE A 54 36.17 9.76 9.99
N PRO A 55 37.43 10.24 10.06
CA PRO A 55 38.52 9.79 10.93
C PRO A 55 38.82 10.72 12.13
N ILE A 56 38.07 11.80 12.35
CA ILE A 56 38.48 12.89 13.26
C ILE A 56 38.60 12.43 14.72
N ILE A 57 37.55 11.84 15.32
CA ILE A 57 37.60 11.37 16.72
C ILE A 57 38.72 10.32 16.94
N PRO A 58 38.84 9.25 16.13
CA PRO A 58 39.94 8.30 16.25
C PRO A 58 41.33 8.94 16.11
N GLY A 59 41.48 9.92 15.22
CA GLY A 59 42.71 10.67 15.02
C GLY A 59 43.08 11.52 16.23
N LEU A 60 42.13 12.25 16.80
CA LEU A 60 42.32 13.03 18.03
C LEU A 60 42.68 12.12 19.21
N TRP A 61 42.08 10.93 19.29
CA TRP A 61 42.42 9.92 20.30
C TRP A 61 43.87 9.40 20.12
N GLU A 62 44.35 9.20 18.90
CA GLU A 62 45.77 8.84 18.64
C GLU A 62 46.75 9.97 18.94
N LEU A 63 46.41 11.20 18.60
CA LEU A 63 47.22 12.36 18.96
C LEU A 63 47.33 12.53 20.47
N HIS A 64 46.22 12.38 21.20
CA HIS A 64 46.22 12.41 22.65
C HIS A 64 47.05 11.25 23.24
N ALA A 65 46.84 10.01 22.77
CA ALA A 65 47.61 8.86 23.25
C ALA A 65 49.12 9.00 22.99
N TRP A 66 49.51 9.64 21.89
CA TRP A 66 50.90 9.93 21.57
C TRP A 66 51.50 10.99 22.52
N ALA A 67 50.74 12.05 22.85
CA ALA A 67 51.17 13.10 23.77
C ALA A 67 51.44 12.61 25.20
N TYR A 68 50.85 11.48 25.61
CA TYR A 68 51.01 10.88 26.95
C TYR A 68 51.84 9.58 26.94
N LYS A 69 52.55 9.29 25.85
CA LYS A 69 53.32 8.06 25.72
C LYS A 69 54.56 8.07 26.64
N ARG A 70 54.65 7.08 27.54
CA ARG A 70 55.86 6.85 28.36
C ARG A 70 56.96 6.19 27.51
N GLU A 71 58.20 6.65 27.67
CA GLU A 71 59.37 6.33 26.83
C GLU A 71 59.74 4.83 26.78
N GLU A 72 59.35 4.03 27.77
CA GLU A 72 59.83 2.64 27.93
C GLU A 72 58.96 1.54 27.27
N SER A 73 57.87 1.87 26.58
CA SER A 73 56.98 0.87 25.98
C SER A 73 57.25 0.62 24.49
N LYS A 74 57.67 -0.61 24.13
CA LYS A 74 57.65 -1.08 22.74
C LYS A 74 56.19 -1.38 22.35
N PRO A 75 55.58 -0.64 21.41
CA PRO A 75 54.19 -0.89 21.04
C PRO A 75 54.08 -2.20 20.25
N THR A 76 53.15 -3.06 20.65
CA THR A 76 52.83 -4.34 19.99
C THR A 76 52.01 -4.17 18.71
N LEU A 77 51.32 -3.03 18.55
CA LEU A 77 50.49 -2.67 17.40
C LEU A 77 51.07 -1.47 16.65
N THR A 78 50.97 -1.45 15.32
CA THR A 78 51.38 -0.29 14.52
C THR A 78 50.44 0.90 14.75
N THR A 79 50.86 2.10 14.37
CA THR A 79 50.01 3.30 14.44
C THR A 79 48.73 3.15 13.61
N LEU A 80 48.82 2.49 12.45
CA LEU A 80 47.66 2.21 11.60
C LEU A 80 46.72 1.19 12.26
N ASP A 81 47.25 0.16 12.94
CA ASP A 81 46.42 -0.81 13.66
C ASP A 81 45.65 -0.16 14.81
N ARG A 82 46.31 0.73 15.57
CA ARG A 82 45.66 1.47 16.67
C ARG A 82 44.58 2.41 16.15
N LEU A 83 44.86 3.14 15.08
CA LEU A 83 43.90 4.05 14.45
C LEU A 83 42.68 3.29 13.90
N GLY A 84 42.92 2.15 13.25
CA GLY A 84 41.87 1.25 12.79
C GLY A 84 41.01 0.73 13.95
N LEU A 85 41.65 0.25 15.03
CA LEU A 85 40.93 -0.31 16.18
C LEU A 85 40.04 0.74 16.84
N ARG A 86 40.53 1.97 16.98
CA ARG A 86 39.74 3.08 17.53
C ARG A 86 38.61 3.49 16.60
N THR A 87 38.84 3.50 15.30
CA THR A 87 37.81 3.71 14.28
C THR A 87 36.70 2.66 14.41
N PHE A 88 37.06 1.39 14.53
CA PHE A 88 36.12 0.32 14.78
C PHE A 88 35.34 0.51 16.10
N VAL A 89 36.04 0.79 17.21
CA VAL A 89 35.39 0.99 18.53
C VAL A 89 34.43 2.16 18.51
N VAL A 90 34.82 3.33 17.99
CA VAL A 90 33.95 4.50 17.87
C VAL A 90 32.73 4.16 17.01
N GLY A 91 32.94 3.44 15.90
CA GLY A 91 31.85 3.08 15.02
C GLY A 91 30.90 2.05 15.60
N LEU A 92 31.42 1.06 16.31
CA LEU A 92 30.60 0.07 17.01
C LEU A 92 29.76 0.74 18.10
N VAL A 93 30.35 1.63 18.91
CA VAL A 93 29.62 2.41 19.92
C VAL A 93 28.54 3.25 19.27
N PHE A 94 28.85 3.94 18.17
CA PHE A 94 27.90 4.79 17.45
C PHE A 94 26.73 3.99 16.86
N VAL A 95 27.01 2.90 16.12
CA VAL A 95 25.98 2.02 15.55
C VAL A 95 25.12 1.44 16.66
N THR A 96 25.74 0.95 17.74
CA THR A 96 25.01 0.41 18.90
C THR A 96 24.13 1.48 19.53
N ALA A 97 24.63 2.70 19.74
CA ALA A 97 23.86 3.80 20.28
C ALA A 97 22.66 4.17 19.38
N LEU A 98 22.85 4.19 18.06
CA LEU A 98 21.77 4.42 17.09
C LEU A 98 20.72 3.32 17.12
N LEU A 99 21.13 2.05 17.14
CA LEU A 99 20.22 0.92 17.20
C LEU A 99 19.46 0.88 18.53
N CYS A 100 20.10 1.21 19.64
CA CYS A 100 19.44 1.34 20.93
C CYS A 100 18.48 2.53 20.98
N ARG A 101 18.83 3.66 20.35
CA ARG A 101 18.03 4.89 20.40
C ARG A 101 16.87 4.92 19.40
N TYR A 102 17.03 4.27 18.25
CA TYR A 102 16.10 4.27 17.12
C TYR A 102 15.92 2.87 16.51
N PRO A 103 15.65 1.82 17.31
CA PRO A 103 15.61 0.44 16.81
C PRO A 103 14.59 0.26 15.69
N GLN A 104 13.42 0.87 15.87
CA GLN A 104 12.30 0.80 14.94
C GLN A 104 12.54 1.49 13.59
N LEU A 105 13.47 2.45 13.55
CA LEU A 105 13.69 3.29 12.37
C LEU A 105 14.92 2.87 11.59
N ALA A 106 15.79 2.05 12.17
CA ALA A 106 17.01 1.63 11.52
C ALA A 106 16.71 0.86 10.24
N PHE A 107 15.95 -0.24 10.34
CA PHE A 107 15.53 -1.01 9.18
C PHE A 107 14.67 -0.18 8.22
N VAL A 108 13.63 0.51 8.73
CA VAL A 108 12.68 1.26 7.90
C VAL A 108 13.38 2.37 7.11
N SER A 109 14.30 3.12 7.72
CA SER A 109 15.03 4.18 7.03
C SER A 109 15.96 3.64 5.95
N LEU A 110 16.63 2.52 6.20
CA LEU A 110 17.48 1.85 5.21
C LEU A 110 16.64 1.27 4.06
N SER A 111 15.52 0.62 4.36
CA SER A 111 14.68 -0.03 3.35
C SER A 111 13.90 0.98 2.49
N THR A 112 13.57 2.16 3.02
CA THR A 112 12.82 3.19 2.29
C THR A 112 13.69 4.29 1.67
N ARG A 113 14.81 4.63 2.30
CA ARG A 113 15.67 5.76 1.94
C ARG A 113 17.16 5.42 1.93
N GLY A 114 17.53 4.13 1.96
CA GLY A 114 18.92 3.69 1.88
C GLY A 114 19.64 4.09 0.59
N ASP A 115 18.91 4.43 -0.47
CA ASP A 115 19.42 4.85 -1.77
C ASP A 115 19.47 6.37 -1.95
N TRP A 116 19.27 7.18 -0.90
CA TRP A 116 19.16 8.64 -0.99
C TRP A 116 20.34 9.32 -1.73
N MET A 117 21.52 8.71 -1.70
CA MET A 117 22.73 9.20 -2.40
C MET A 117 22.58 9.15 -3.92
N LEU A 118 21.69 8.30 -4.41
CA LEU A 118 21.43 8.02 -5.82
C LEU A 118 20.18 8.74 -6.34
N ASP A 119 19.52 9.59 -5.53
CA ASP A 119 18.21 10.19 -5.84
C ASP A 119 18.19 10.95 -7.19
N LYS A 120 19.30 11.63 -7.54
CA LYS A 120 19.44 12.40 -8.80
C LYS A 120 20.06 11.61 -9.94
N ALA A 121 20.59 10.42 -9.66
CA ALA A 121 21.27 9.59 -10.64
C ALA A 121 20.26 8.68 -11.36
N ARG A 122 20.46 8.48 -12.66
CA ARG A 122 19.67 7.57 -13.48
C ARG A 122 20.60 6.74 -14.36
N GLY A 123 20.18 5.53 -14.68
CA GLY A 123 20.88 4.63 -15.60
C GLY A 123 20.98 3.21 -15.07
N PRO A 124 21.28 2.22 -15.92
CA PRO A 124 21.26 0.80 -15.54
C PRO A 124 22.17 0.47 -14.35
N GLU A 125 23.38 1.03 -14.31
CA GLU A 125 24.33 0.79 -13.21
C GLU A 125 23.86 1.42 -11.88
N VAL A 126 23.12 2.53 -11.94
CA VAL A 126 22.52 3.16 -10.76
C VAL A 126 21.39 2.28 -10.21
N GLU A 127 20.56 1.70 -11.08
CA GLU A 127 19.49 0.80 -10.65
C GLU A 127 20.05 -0.47 -10.01
N LYS A 128 21.12 -1.07 -10.58
CA LYS A 128 21.82 -2.19 -9.93
C LYS A 128 22.38 -1.82 -8.55
N ALA A 129 22.93 -0.62 -8.41
CA ALA A 129 23.40 -0.14 -7.12
C ALA A 129 22.24 0.02 -6.11
N ARG A 130 21.08 0.52 -6.55
CA ARG A 130 19.86 0.59 -5.71
C ARG A 130 19.38 -0.80 -5.30
N GLU A 131 19.31 -1.73 -6.25
CA GLU A 131 18.95 -3.13 -5.98
C GLU A 131 19.86 -3.74 -4.92
N PHE A 132 21.17 -3.55 -5.04
CA PHE A 132 22.13 -4.01 -4.03
C PHE A 132 21.90 -3.37 -2.66
N LEU A 133 21.74 -2.05 -2.58
CA LEU A 133 21.48 -1.34 -1.32
C LEU A 133 20.19 -1.83 -0.65
N PHE A 134 19.14 -2.08 -1.43
CA PHE A 134 17.88 -2.58 -0.91
C PHE A 134 17.94 -4.05 -0.53
N ALA A 135 18.68 -4.89 -1.25
CA ALA A 135 18.95 -6.26 -0.85
C ALA A 135 19.73 -6.30 0.47
N ALA A 136 20.74 -5.44 0.62
CA ALA A 136 21.50 -5.29 1.86
C ALA A 136 20.60 -4.81 3.01
N ALA A 137 19.70 -3.85 2.76
CA ALA A 137 18.73 -3.40 3.76
C ALA A 137 17.73 -4.52 4.11
N GLY A 138 17.27 -5.29 3.13
CA GLY A 138 16.41 -6.47 3.33
C GLY A 138 17.08 -7.55 4.19
N GLY A 139 18.40 -7.74 4.05
CA GLY A 139 19.18 -8.60 4.94
C GLY A 139 19.17 -8.19 6.41
N LEU A 140 18.71 -6.97 6.73
CA LEU A 140 18.55 -6.46 8.09
C LEU A 140 17.10 -6.57 8.60
N GLU A 141 16.19 -7.22 7.87
CA GLU A 141 14.79 -7.41 8.29
C GLU A 141 14.68 -8.14 9.64
N TRP A 142 15.62 -9.04 9.95
CA TRP A 142 15.65 -9.71 11.26
C TRP A 142 15.77 -8.73 12.44
N LEU A 143 16.44 -7.58 12.27
CA LEU A 143 16.52 -6.54 13.32
C LEU A 143 15.15 -5.91 13.56
N TYR A 144 14.36 -5.72 12.50
CA TYR A 144 12.99 -5.25 12.61
C TYR A 144 12.17 -6.22 13.48
N HIS A 145 12.18 -7.51 13.12
CA HIS A 145 11.46 -8.55 13.85
C HIS A 145 11.94 -8.72 15.30
N ALA A 146 13.25 -8.67 15.56
CA ALA A 146 13.80 -8.78 16.91
C ALA A 146 13.46 -7.56 17.80
N SER A 147 13.32 -6.38 17.19
CA SER A 147 12.99 -5.15 17.90
C SER A 147 11.49 -4.94 18.14
N ARG A 148 10.64 -5.84 17.65
CA ARG A 148 9.18 -5.73 17.74
C ARG A 148 8.53 -7.02 18.21
N SER A 149 7.45 -6.86 18.95
CA SER A 149 6.53 -7.93 19.27
C SER A 149 5.18 -7.61 18.66
N ASN A 150 4.66 -8.47 17.78
CA ASN A 150 3.28 -8.38 17.36
C ASN A 150 2.38 -8.82 18.54
N PRO A 151 1.52 -7.94 19.08
CA PRO A 151 0.64 -8.29 20.21
C PRO A 151 -0.41 -9.35 19.86
N TYR A 152 -0.60 -9.64 18.58
CA TYR A 152 -1.60 -10.57 18.06
C TYR A 152 -1.02 -11.89 17.55
N LYS A 153 0.29 -12.10 17.63
CA LYS A 153 0.96 -13.33 17.14
C LYS A 153 0.34 -14.62 17.70
N ASP A 154 -0.12 -14.58 18.95
CA ASP A 154 -0.69 -15.73 19.65
C ASP A 154 -2.16 -15.99 19.26
N LEU A 155 -2.76 -15.12 18.42
CA LEU A 155 -4.11 -15.30 17.86
C LEU A 155 -4.11 -16.17 16.59
N ILE A 156 -2.95 -16.41 15.97
CA ILE A 156 -2.87 -17.28 14.79
C ILE A 156 -3.07 -18.73 15.24
N ASP A 157 -4.12 -19.38 14.73
CA ASP A 157 -4.30 -20.81 14.91
C ASP A 157 -3.09 -21.57 14.33
N LYS A 158 -2.56 -22.54 15.05
CA LYS A 158 -1.43 -23.37 14.57
C LYS A 158 -1.78 -24.08 13.25
N GLU A 159 -3.05 -24.44 13.04
CA GLU A 159 -3.49 -25.01 11.76
C GLU A 159 -3.51 -23.96 10.64
N ALA A 160 -3.81 -22.69 10.96
CA ALA A 160 -3.75 -21.61 9.97
C ALA A 160 -2.31 -21.41 9.45
N GLN A 161 -1.28 -21.60 10.28
CA GLN A 161 0.11 -21.56 9.81
C GLN A 161 0.41 -22.64 8.76
N LYS A 162 -0.16 -23.84 8.93
CA LYS A 162 -0.02 -24.95 7.98
C LYS A 162 -0.83 -24.71 6.70
N GLN A 163 -2.06 -24.20 6.83
CA GLN A 163 -2.92 -23.83 5.71
C GLN A 163 -2.29 -22.73 4.83
N ALA A 164 -1.52 -21.82 5.42
CA ALA A 164 -0.84 -20.77 4.68
C ALA A 164 0.15 -21.32 3.63
N ALA A 165 0.83 -22.42 3.93
CA ALA A 165 1.71 -23.09 2.98
C ALA A 165 0.95 -23.74 1.81
N GLU A 166 -0.26 -24.27 2.08
CA GLU A 166 -1.16 -24.79 1.04
C GLU A 166 -1.66 -23.65 0.13
N ALA A 167 -2.04 -22.51 0.73
CA ALA A 167 -2.47 -21.32 0.01
C ALA A 167 -1.38 -20.78 -0.92
N ALA A 168 -0.12 -20.76 -0.47
CA ALA A 168 1.02 -20.36 -1.28
C ALA A 168 1.22 -21.29 -2.49
N LYS A 169 1.08 -22.61 -2.31
CA LYS A 169 1.17 -23.58 -3.41
C LYS A 169 0.04 -23.40 -4.42
N GLN A 170 -1.17 -23.22 -3.94
CA GLN A 170 -2.34 -22.97 -4.78
C GLN A 170 -2.16 -21.72 -5.63
N CYS A 171 -1.66 -20.62 -5.06
CA CYS A 171 -1.39 -19.40 -5.82
C CYS A 171 -0.41 -19.63 -6.99
N GLN A 172 0.62 -20.46 -6.80
CA GLN A 172 1.52 -20.84 -7.90
C GLN A 172 0.81 -21.63 -8.99
N GLN A 173 -0.06 -22.57 -8.58
CA GLN A 173 -0.81 -23.41 -9.51
C GLN A 173 -1.80 -22.58 -10.32
N ASP A 174 -2.58 -21.71 -9.67
CA ASP A 174 -3.52 -20.82 -10.34
C ASP A 174 -2.82 -19.93 -11.37
N LEU A 175 -1.60 -19.46 -11.09
CA LEU A 175 -0.80 -18.74 -12.08
C LEU A 175 -0.31 -19.61 -13.22
N ALA A 176 0.14 -20.83 -12.93
CA ALA A 176 0.62 -21.75 -13.94
C ALA A 176 -0.52 -22.06 -14.93
N GLU A 177 -1.71 -22.37 -14.41
CA GLU A 177 -2.94 -22.56 -15.19
C GLU A 177 -3.30 -21.30 -15.99
N GLN A 178 -3.23 -20.10 -15.40
CA GLN A 178 -3.49 -18.85 -16.14
C GLN A 178 -2.49 -18.61 -17.27
N ARG A 179 -1.21 -18.97 -17.07
CA ARG A 179 -0.17 -18.86 -18.09
C ARG A 179 -0.36 -19.88 -19.20
N GLU A 180 -0.74 -21.11 -18.86
CA GLU A 180 -1.09 -22.15 -19.82
C GLU A 180 -2.30 -21.75 -20.65
N GLN A 181 -3.38 -21.26 -20.02
CA GLN A 181 -4.56 -20.74 -20.72
C GLN A 181 -4.23 -19.50 -21.58
N GLN A 182 -3.34 -18.61 -21.14
CA GLN A 182 -2.88 -17.51 -21.97
C GLN A 182 -2.10 -17.99 -23.19
N ASN A 183 -1.21 -18.97 -23.01
CA ASN A 183 -0.44 -19.56 -24.10
C ASN A 183 -1.32 -20.36 -25.07
N GLU A 184 -2.30 -21.10 -24.57
CA GLU A 184 -3.30 -21.82 -25.39
C GLU A 184 -4.22 -20.86 -26.16
N ASN A 185 -4.60 -19.73 -25.56
CA ASN A 185 -5.36 -18.69 -26.26
C ASN A 185 -4.50 -17.97 -27.32
N LEU A 186 -3.19 -17.86 -27.10
CA LEU A 186 -2.23 -17.33 -28.07
C LEU A 186 -1.92 -18.33 -29.20
N SER A 187 -1.96 -19.65 -28.94
CA SER A 187 -1.78 -20.68 -29.97
C SER A 187 -3.08 -21.02 -30.72
N GLY A 188 -4.23 -21.00 -30.04
CA GLY A 188 -5.55 -21.19 -30.65
C GLY A 188 -6.02 -20.00 -31.49
N SER A 189 -5.47 -18.80 -31.25
CA SER A 189 -5.62 -17.65 -32.17
C SER A 189 -4.67 -17.71 -33.37
N SER A 190 -3.77 -18.70 -33.44
CA SER A 190 -2.92 -18.98 -34.62
C SER A 190 -3.44 -20.12 -35.51
N GLU A 191 -4.53 -20.81 -35.14
CA GLU A 191 -5.11 -21.91 -35.92
C GLU A 191 -6.48 -21.58 -36.57
N THR A 192 -6.82 -20.29 -36.71
CA THR A 192 -7.95 -19.86 -37.57
C THR A 192 -7.47 -18.84 -38.59
N GLY A 193 -6.75 -19.34 -39.60
CA GLY A 193 -6.26 -18.50 -40.69
C GLY A 193 -5.37 -19.21 -41.71
N GLU A 194 -5.78 -20.38 -42.21
CA GLU A 194 -5.30 -20.88 -43.51
C GLU A 194 -6.45 -20.84 -44.51
N ASP A 195 -6.47 -19.79 -45.34
CA ASP A 195 -6.43 -19.93 -46.80
C ASP A 195 -6.45 -18.55 -47.48
N SER A 196 -5.29 -18.10 -47.96
CA SER A 196 -5.14 -17.52 -49.30
C SER A 196 -3.69 -17.13 -49.56
N ASP A 197 -3.22 -17.62 -50.71
CA ASP A 197 -1.94 -17.35 -51.33
C ASP A 197 -1.51 -15.89 -51.31
N GLN A 198 -0.24 -15.63 -50.97
CA GLN A 198 0.68 -14.91 -51.86
C GLN A 198 2.13 -14.98 -51.40
N GLN A 199 2.96 -15.55 -52.26
CA GLN A 199 4.41 -15.47 -52.24
C GLN A 199 4.89 -14.04 -52.53
N ASP A 200 6.09 -13.76 -52.01
CA ASP A 200 7.11 -12.86 -52.55
C ASP A 200 7.00 -11.35 -52.24
N SER A 201 7.75 -10.92 -51.22
CA SER A 201 8.89 -10.01 -51.41
C SER A 201 9.33 -9.40 -50.07
N GLY A 202 10.32 -10.02 -49.44
CA GLY A 202 11.11 -9.38 -48.40
C GLY A 202 12.28 -8.64 -49.04
N ARG A 203 12.17 -7.31 -49.15
CA ARG A 203 13.27 -6.32 -49.18
C ARG A 203 12.69 -4.94 -49.48
N GLU A 204 13.28 -3.92 -48.85
CA GLU A 204 12.93 -2.48 -48.94
C GLU A 204 11.66 -2.16 -48.13
N ILE A 205 11.69 -1.41 -47.04
CA ILE A 205 11.99 0.03 -47.00
C ILE A 205 12.46 0.38 -45.58
N ALA A 206 13.78 0.45 -45.39
CA ALA A 206 14.39 1.35 -44.43
C ALA A 206 14.99 2.46 -45.28
N GLU A 207 14.26 3.55 -45.46
CA GLU A 207 14.66 4.86 -46.01
C GLU A 207 13.43 5.53 -46.64
N LYS A 208 12.76 6.39 -45.86
CA LYS A 208 12.07 7.62 -46.29
C LYS A 208 11.08 8.00 -45.21
N ASN A 209 11.46 9.00 -44.40
CA ASN A 209 10.56 10.06 -43.94
C ASN A 209 11.39 11.12 -43.22
N GLU A 210 12.27 11.73 -43.99
CA GLU A 210 12.82 13.06 -43.74
C GLU A 210 12.58 13.84 -45.04
N GLN A 211 12.04 15.07 -44.94
CA GLN A 211 11.30 15.83 -45.97
C GLN A 211 9.79 15.51 -45.92
N ASP A 212 8.90 16.29 -45.31
CA ASP A 212 8.68 17.71 -45.58
C ASP A 212 8.30 18.50 -44.31
N ARG A 213 9.23 19.33 -43.85
CA ARG A 213 8.92 20.58 -43.15
C ARG A 213 9.07 21.71 -44.17
N GLU A 214 8.17 22.68 -44.08
CA GLU A 214 8.08 23.95 -44.82
C GLU A 214 7.26 23.94 -46.12
N LYS A 215 5.98 24.35 -46.00
CA LYS A 215 5.53 25.52 -46.75
C LYS A 215 4.21 26.12 -46.23
N LYS A 216 4.27 27.45 -46.13
CA LYS A 216 3.20 28.46 -46.15
C LYS A 216 2.59 28.91 -44.82
N ARG A 217 3.12 30.06 -44.41
CA ARG A 217 2.54 31.07 -43.53
C ARG A 217 1.93 32.18 -44.43
N GLY A 218 0.75 32.68 -44.05
CA GLY A 218 0.33 34.07 -44.28
C GLY A 218 -0.89 34.30 -45.19
N GLN A 219 -2.02 34.71 -44.59
CA GLN A 219 -2.50 36.11 -44.61
C GLN A 219 -3.68 36.34 -43.64
N LYS A 220 -3.68 37.52 -43.00
CA LYS A 220 -4.76 38.17 -42.22
C LYS A 220 -5.85 38.69 -43.18
N GLU A 221 -7.10 38.97 -42.81
CA GLU A 221 -7.71 40.05 -41.97
C GLU A 221 -9.25 39.78 -42.07
N ASP A 222 -10.15 39.97 -41.10
CA ASP A 222 -10.68 41.25 -40.61
C ASP A 222 -11.70 41.06 -39.45
N GLU A 223 -11.55 41.95 -38.47
CA GLU A 223 -12.53 42.72 -37.69
C GLU A 223 -13.90 42.19 -37.20
N ARG A 224 -14.09 42.25 -35.86
CA ARG A 224 -15.06 43.11 -35.08
C ARG A 224 -15.32 42.45 -33.70
N PHE A 225 -14.77 42.94 -32.60
CA PHE A 225 -15.21 44.07 -31.75
C PHE A 225 -16.66 43.94 -31.24
N PHE A 226 -16.87 43.39 -30.03
CA PHE A 226 -17.33 44.10 -28.81
C PHE A 226 -17.64 43.08 -27.70
N ARG A 227 -17.26 43.43 -26.47
CA ARG A 227 -17.51 42.69 -25.22
C ARG A 227 -18.43 43.56 -24.32
N PRO A 228 -18.88 43.05 -23.16
CA PRO A 228 -20.27 42.93 -22.72
C PRO A 228 -20.75 44.10 -21.84
N ASP A 229 -22.01 44.04 -21.41
CA ASP A 229 -22.59 44.56 -20.15
C ASP A 229 -24.13 44.55 -20.30
N ARG A 230 -25.04 44.40 -19.33
CA ARG A 230 -25.04 44.35 -17.86
C ARG A 230 -26.48 44.04 -17.41
N ILE A 231 -26.61 43.39 -16.25
CA ILE A 231 -27.53 43.72 -15.13
C ILE A 231 -29.04 43.36 -15.18
N ALA A 232 -29.42 42.71 -14.07
CA ALA A 232 -30.64 42.81 -13.24
C ALA A 232 -31.86 41.90 -13.50
N ARG A 233 -32.03 40.99 -12.52
CA ARG A 233 -33.17 40.87 -11.58
C ARG A 233 -34.58 41.13 -12.13
N LYS A 234 -35.45 40.14 -12.00
CA LYS A 234 -36.51 40.14 -10.97
C LYS A 234 -37.22 38.79 -10.89
N ASP A 235 -37.50 38.41 -9.66
CA ASP A 235 -38.43 37.36 -9.26
C ASP A 235 -39.86 37.71 -9.68
N ASP A 236 -40.66 36.74 -10.11
CA ASP A 236 -42.03 36.62 -9.58
C ASP A 236 -42.66 35.23 -9.78
N LYS A 237 -43.54 34.91 -8.84
CA LYS A 237 -44.29 33.69 -8.61
C LYS A 237 -45.44 33.50 -9.62
N GLY A 238 -45.98 32.27 -9.71
CA GLY A 238 -47.41 32.10 -10.02
C GLY A 238 -47.80 30.87 -10.86
N GLU A 239 -48.11 29.78 -10.16
CA GLU A 239 -49.24 28.87 -10.34
C GLU A 239 -49.87 28.59 -11.73
N ASN A 240 -49.78 27.30 -12.10
CA ASN A 240 -50.88 26.37 -12.40
C ASN A 240 -52.10 26.83 -13.23
N LYS A 241 -52.29 26.20 -14.40
CA LYS A 241 -53.59 25.62 -14.78
C LYS A 241 -53.49 24.51 -15.83
N LYS A 242 -54.08 23.37 -15.48
CA LYS A 242 -54.41 22.22 -16.32
C LYS A 242 -55.30 22.62 -17.50
N THR A 243 -55.12 21.94 -18.63
CA THR A 243 -56.24 21.50 -19.50
C THR A 243 -55.95 20.08 -19.98
N GLU A 244 -56.98 19.25 -19.92
CA GLU A 244 -57.02 17.83 -20.22
C GLU A 244 -57.27 17.57 -21.72
N SER A 245 -56.71 16.49 -22.24
CA SER A 245 -57.26 15.54 -23.22
C SER A 245 -56.16 14.50 -23.44
N GLY A 246 -56.37 13.19 -23.47
CA GLY A 246 -57.56 12.39 -23.71
C GLY A 246 -57.07 11.20 -24.56
N ASP A 247 -57.03 10.02 -23.96
CA ASP A 247 -56.93 8.68 -24.56
C ASP A 247 -55.92 8.42 -25.71
N ALA A 248 -54.81 7.78 -25.34
CA ALA A 248 -54.22 6.70 -26.12
C ALA A 248 -53.40 5.76 -25.20
N ASP A 249 -53.72 4.47 -25.31
CA ASP A 249 -52.80 3.33 -25.17
C ASP A 249 -52.55 2.74 -23.78
N LYS A 250 -53.61 2.04 -23.35
CA LYS A 250 -53.67 0.90 -22.42
C LYS A 250 -52.81 -0.32 -22.80
N GLU A 251 -51.89 -0.24 -23.76
CA GLU A 251 -50.92 -1.33 -24.06
C GLU A 251 -49.61 -1.24 -23.25
N SER A 252 -49.40 -0.16 -22.50
CA SER A 252 -48.17 0.06 -21.72
C SER A 252 -48.19 -0.51 -20.29
N LYS A 253 -49.32 -1.04 -19.82
CA LYS A 253 -49.46 -1.54 -18.42
C LYS A 253 -49.31 -3.05 -18.23
N GLN A 254 -49.47 -3.88 -19.26
CA GLN A 254 -49.21 -5.33 -19.13
C GLN A 254 -47.75 -5.72 -19.43
N VAL A 255 -46.98 -4.87 -20.13
CA VAL A 255 -45.53 -5.04 -20.30
C VAL A 255 -44.74 -4.51 -19.08
N ALA A 256 -45.38 -3.70 -18.22
CA ALA A 256 -44.77 -3.14 -17.02
C ALA A 256 -44.93 -4.04 -15.77
N GLU A 257 -45.96 -4.89 -15.71
CA GLU A 257 -46.14 -5.86 -14.61
C GLU A 257 -45.45 -7.21 -14.86
N HIS A 258 -45.07 -7.52 -16.10
CA HIS A 258 -44.27 -8.72 -16.40
C HIS A 258 -42.76 -8.47 -16.49
N ARG A 259 -42.31 -7.24 -16.17
CA ARG A 259 -40.89 -6.85 -16.11
C ARG A 259 -40.43 -6.47 -14.71
N SER A 260 -41.29 -6.65 -13.71
CA SER A 260 -41.04 -6.33 -12.29
C SER A 260 -40.71 -7.55 -11.42
N GLU A 261 -40.60 -8.76 -11.97
CA GLU A 261 -40.23 -9.96 -11.20
C GLU A 261 -38.91 -10.64 -11.64
N GLU A 262 -38.29 -10.20 -12.73
CA GLU A 262 -36.95 -10.66 -13.15
C GLU A 262 -35.94 -9.50 -13.07
N GLY A 263 -35.51 -9.21 -11.85
CA GLY A 263 -34.58 -8.11 -11.60
C GLY A 263 -34.21 -7.89 -10.13
N ALA A 264 -34.25 -8.95 -9.31
CA ALA A 264 -33.50 -8.93 -8.06
C ALA A 264 -32.02 -8.95 -8.44
N GLY A 265 -31.42 -7.76 -8.57
CA GLY A 265 -30.08 -7.55 -9.10
C GLY A 265 -29.09 -8.56 -8.55
N GLU A 266 -28.53 -9.38 -9.44
CA GLU A 266 -27.51 -10.35 -9.11
C GLU A 266 -26.31 -9.59 -8.54
N GLN A 267 -26.12 -9.65 -7.22
CA GLN A 267 -24.97 -9.00 -6.59
C GLN A 267 -23.71 -9.63 -7.18
N SER A 268 -22.82 -8.80 -7.73
CA SER A 268 -21.51 -9.24 -8.23
C SER A 268 -20.86 -10.17 -7.20
N ARG A 269 -20.52 -11.41 -7.59
CA ARG A 269 -19.82 -12.37 -6.71
C ARG A 269 -18.32 -12.08 -6.59
N ALA A 270 -17.86 -11.00 -7.21
CA ALA A 270 -16.44 -10.67 -7.34
C ALA A 270 -16.15 -9.25 -6.88
N TRP A 271 -14.97 -9.10 -6.29
CA TRP A 271 -14.39 -7.79 -6.01
C TRP A 271 -14.07 -7.08 -7.34
N PRO A 272 -14.35 -5.78 -7.49
CA PRO A 272 -14.91 -4.90 -6.46
C PRO A 272 -16.44 -4.99 -6.33
N TRP A 273 -16.93 -4.98 -5.09
CA TRP A 273 -18.34 -5.04 -4.70
C TRP A 273 -19.03 -3.67 -4.86
N ARG A 274 -19.08 -3.13 -6.08
CA ARG A 274 -19.57 -1.77 -6.34
C ARG A 274 -21.03 -1.57 -5.91
N GLY A 275 -21.28 -0.48 -5.19
CA GLY A 275 -22.62 -0.13 -4.70
C GLY A 275 -23.20 -1.15 -3.71
N ALA A 276 -22.37 -2.02 -3.13
CA ALA A 276 -22.83 -3.04 -2.21
C ALA A 276 -23.46 -2.42 -0.97
N LYS A 277 -24.67 -2.90 -0.66
CA LYS A 277 -25.33 -2.67 0.62
C LYS A 277 -25.05 -3.87 1.54
N LEU A 278 -25.41 -3.71 2.81
CA LEU A 278 -25.47 -4.84 3.74
C LEU A 278 -26.23 -6.00 3.11
N HIS A 279 -25.71 -7.21 3.30
CA HIS A 279 -26.37 -8.43 2.88
C HIS A 279 -27.83 -8.45 3.39
N PRO A 280 -28.83 -8.82 2.57
CA PRO A 280 -30.23 -8.78 2.97
C PRO A 280 -30.51 -9.50 4.29
N ALA A 281 -29.94 -10.69 4.47
CA ALA A 281 -30.06 -11.45 5.73
C ALA A 281 -29.54 -10.71 6.97
N VAL A 282 -28.52 -9.86 6.83
CA VAL A 282 -27.98 -9.06 7.95
C VAL A 282 -28.83 -7.82 8.18
N ALA A 283 -29.24 -7.16 7.10
CA ALA A 283 -30.08 -5.97 7.16
C ALA A 283 -31.45 -6.25 7.80
N SER A 284 -32.02 -7.43 7.54
CA SER A 284 -33.32 -7.86 8.08
C SER A 284 -33.21 -8.79 9.30
N MET A 285 -32.03 -8.91 9.92
CA MET A 285 -31.83 -9.86 11.03
C MET A 285 -32.61 -9.43 12.28
N PRO A 286 -33.53 -10.27 12.81
CA PRO A 286 -34.24 -9.96 14.04
C PRO A 286 -33.32 -10.02 15.26
N ALA A 287 -33.50 -9.10 16.22
CA ALA A 287 -32.73 -9.10 17.47
C ALA A 287 -32.85 -10.41 18.26
N SER A 288 -33.97 -11.14 18.11
CA SER A 288 -34.18 -12.46 18.75
C SER A 288 -33.22 -13.55 18.23
N VAL A 289 -32.59 -13.35 17.07
CA VAL A 289 -31.57 -14.25 16.52
C VAL A 289 -30.20 -14.00 17.16
N GLU A 290 -29.93 -12.77 17.59
CA GLU A 290 -28.61 -12.32 18.07
C GLU A 290 -28.31 -12.68 19.52
N THR A 291 -28.75 -13.86 19.94
CA THR A 291 -28.53 -14.39 21.29
C THR A 291 -27.15 -15.01 21.47
N SER A 292 -26.57 -15.54 20.39
CA SER A 292 -25.22 -16.12 20.40
C SER A 292 -24.63 -16.19 19.00
N ILE A 293 -23.30 -16.28 18.91
CA ILE A 293 -22.56 -16.49 17.65
C ILE A 293 -23.13 -17.68 16.87
N LYS A 294 -23.45 -18.79 17.55
CA LYS A 294 -24.02 -19.98 16.92
C LYS A 294 -25.43 -19.74 16.34
N SER A 295 -26.24 -18.93 17.01
CA SER A 295 -27.59 -18.59 16.55
C SER A 295 -27.54 -17.74 15.28
N VAL A 296 -26.68 -16.71 15.28
CA VAL A 296 -26.43 -15.87 14.10
C VAL A 296 -25.89 -16.70 12.94
N ALA A 297 -24.86 -17.53 13.18
CA ALA A 297 -24.30 -18.40 12.15
C ALA A 297 -25.34 -19.35 11.54
N ARG A 298 -26.21 -19.96 12.37
CA ARG A 298 -27.30 -20.82 11.88
C ARG A 298 -28.26 -20.04 10.98
N TYR A 299 -28.65 -18.84 11.40
CA TYR A 299 -29.54 -18.00 10.61
C TYR A 299 -28.92 -17.60 9.27
N LEU A 300 -27.64 -17.22 9.25
CA LEU A 300 -26.93 -16.89 8.01
C LEU A 300 -26.86 -18.09 7.05
N VAL A 301 -26.56 -19.30 7.55
CA VAL A 301 -26.55 -20.54 6.74
C VAL A 301 -27.95 -20.91 6.23
N GLU A 302 -28.99 -20.63 7.01
CA GLU A 302 -30.37 -20.87 6.60
C GLU A 302 -30.77 -19.95 5.45
N LYS A 303 -30.48 -18.65 5.59
CA LYS A 303 -30.87 -17.60 4.64
C LYS A 303 -29.98 -17.48 3.41
N GLU A 304 -28.72 -17.89 3.51
CA GLU A 304 -27.77 -17.78 2.40
C GLU A 304 -27.09 -19.13 2.08
N LYS A 305 -27.34 -19.61 0.87
CA LYS A 305 -26.86 -20.91 0.37
C LYS A 305 -25.55 -20.78 -0.38
N ASP A 306 -25.33 -19.67 -1.05
CA ASP A 306 -24.11 -19.37 -1.78
C ASP A 306 -22.95 -19.18 -0.76
N PRO A 307 -21.83 -19.90 -0.90
CA PRO A 307 -20.74 -19.82 0.06
C PRO A 307 -20.04 -18.45 0.06
N VAL A 308 -19.94 -17.79 -1.10
CA VAL A 308 -19.36 -16.44 -1.24
C VAL A 308 -20.25 -15.43 -0.54
N LEU A 309 -21.56 -15.44 -0.82
CA LEU A 309 -22.51 -14.52 -0.20
C LEU A 309 -22.68 -14.81 1.30
N ARG A 310 -22.51 -16.06 1.75
CA ARG A 310 -22.51 -16.38 3.18
C ARG A 310 -21.30 -15.78 3.90
N VAL A 311 -20.11 -15.81 3.28
CA VAL A 311 -18.93 -15.11 3.83
C VAL A 311 -19.16 -13.60 3.84
N LYS A 312 -19.73 -13.03 2.77
CA LYS A 312 -20.15 -11.62 2.75
C LYS A 312 -21.12 -11.31 3.89
N ALA A 313 -22.13 -12.14 4.12
CA ALA A 313 -23.10 -11.93 5.18
C ALA A 313 -22.44 -11.95 6.58
N ALA A 314 -21.47 -12.84 6.81
CA ALA A 314 -20.71 -12.84 8.06
C ALA A 314 -19.80 -11.61 8.20
N HIS A 315 -19.11 -11.22 7.12
CA HIS A 315 -18.34 -9.97 7.06
C HIS A 315 -19.22 -8.76 7.42
N ASP A 316 -20.34 -8.61 6.72
CA ASP A 316 -21.28 -7.49 6.88
C ASP A 316 -21.84 -7.44 8.30
N TYR A 317 -22.16 -8.59 8.89
CA TYR A 317 -22.60 -8.64 10.29
C TYR A 317 -21.52 -8.09 11.24
N VAL A 318 -20.25 -8.44 11.03
CA VAL A 318 -19.17 -7.95 11.90
C VAL A 318 -18.92 -6.46 11.67
N ALA A 319 -18.79 -6.03 10.40
CA ALA A 319 -18.55 -4.64 10.04
C ALA A 319 -19.71 -3.70 10.46
N ASP A 320 -20.94 -4.20 10.48
CA ASP A 320 -22.13 -3.43 10.88
C ASP A 320 -22.35 -3.40 12.40
N ARG A 321 -22.14 -4.54 13.09
CA ARG A 321 -22.56 -4.70 14.49
C ARG A 321 -21.49 -4.44 15.52
N VAL A 322 -20.24 -4.26 15.11
CA VAL A 322 -19.13 -3.94 16.01
C VAL A 322 -18.73 -2.49 15.80
N ALA A 323 -18.52 -1.76 16.90
CA ALA A 323 -17.94 -0.42 16.91
C ALA A 323 -16.46 -0.48 17.27
N TYR A 324 -15.63 0.35 16.65
CA TYR A 324 -14.21 0.37 16.98
C TYR A 324 -13.95 1.03 18.34
N ASP A 325 -13.19 0.35 19.22
CA ASP A 325 -12.81 0.87 20.54
C ASP A 325 -11.65 1.85 20.47
N TYR A 326 -11.91 3.02 19.89
CA TYR A 326 -10.90 4.06 19.71
C TYR A 326 -10.30 4.55 21.04
N VAL A 327 -11.08 4.54 22.13
CA VAL A 327 -10.62 4.94 23.47
C VAL A 327 -9.55 3.98 23.96
N SER A 328 -9.83 2.67 23.95
CA SER A 328 -8.85 1.65 24.34
C SER A 328 -7.65 1.60 23.39
N TYR A 329 -7.88 1.80 22.10
CA TYR A 329 -6.82 1.88 21.09
C TYR A 329 -5.84 3.02 21.38
N PHE A 330 -6.33 4.24 21.55
CA PHE A 330 -5.45 5.38 21.84
C PHE A 330 -4.84 5.35 23.24
N ALA A 331 -5.45 4.62 24.18
CA ALA A 331 -4.89 4.37 25.51
C ALA A 331 -3.87 3.21 25.56
N GLY A 332 -3.79 2.39 24.50
CA GLY A 332 -2.95 1.18 24.48
C GLY A 332 -3.36 0.11 25.50
N LYS A 333 -4.63 0.11 25.94
CA LYS A 333 -5.17 -0.80 26.96
C LYS A 333 -6.45 -1.45 26.47
N TYR A 334 -6.33 -2.71 26.05
CA TYR A 334 -7.40 -3.43 25.38
C TYR A 334 -8.17 -4.32 26.36
N PRO A 335 -9.52 -4.28 26.37
CA PRO A 335 -10.35 -5.33 26.94
C PRO A 335 -10.09 -6.67 26.23
N PRO A 336 -10.62 -7.80 26.73
CA PRO A 336 -10.55 -9.08 26.02
C PRO A 336 -11.09 -8.96 24.59
N GLN A 337 -10.30 -9.42 23.61
CA GLN A 337 -10.62 -9.38 22.18
C GLN A 337 -11.17 -10.71 21.66
N ASP A 338 -11.60 -11.62 22.54
CA ASP A 338 -12.18 -12.89 22.15
C ASP A 338 -13.60 -12.71 21.58
N ALA A 339 -14.00 -13.60 20.66
CA ALA A 339 -15.26 -13.48 19.95
C ALA A 339 -16.50 -13.39 20.85
N ARG A 340 -16.51 -14.05 22.02
CA ARG A 340 -17.67 -14.01 22.93
C ARG A 340 -17.81 -12.66 23.60
N THR A 341 -16.69 -12.11 24.07
CA THR A 341 -16.65 -10.76 24.64
C THR A 341 -17.11 -9.74 23.60
N VAL A 342 -16.53 -9.77 22.39
CA VAL A 342 -16.86 -8.83 21.31
C VAL A 342 -18.32 -8.95 20.87
N PHE A 343 -18.85 -10.17 20.74
CA PHE A 343 -20.26 -10.39 20.44
C PHE A 343 -21.19 -9.76 21.48
N LYS A 344 -20.81 -9.82 22.77
CA LYS A 344 -21.61 -9.27 23.86
C LYS A 344 -21.48 -7.74 23.94
N THR A 345 -20.26 -7.21 23.83
CA THR A 345 -19.98 -5.77 24.02
C THR A 345 -20.26 -4.94 22.77
N ARG A 346 -20.29 -5.56 21.59
CA ARG A 346 -20.40 -4.90 20.28
C ARG A 346 -19.31 -3.85 20.05
N LYS A 347 -18.16 -4.03 20.71
CA LYS A 347 -17.07 -3.06 20.72
C LYS A 347 -15.72 -3.75 20.83
N SER A 348 -14.78 -3.43 19.95
CA SER A 348 -13.44 -4.04 19.93
C SER A 348 -12.43 -3.25 19.09
N VAL A 349 -11.17 -3.67 19.07
CA VAL A 349 -10.20 -3.27 18.02
C VAL A 349 -10.08 -4.36 16.97
N CYS A 350 -9.19 -4.21 15.98
CA CYS A 350 -9.04 -5.12 14.83
C CYS A 350 -9.01 -6.61 15.20
N ALA A 351 -8.26 -6.99 16.24
CA ALA A 351 -8.24 -8.37 16.75
C ALA A 351 -9.63 -8.93 17.10
N GLY A 352 -10.50 -8.11 17.67
CA GLY A 352 -11.86 -8.53 18.01
C GLY A 352 -12.79 -8.69 16.81
N TYR A 353 -12.64 -7.85 15.79
CA TYR A 353 -13.33 -8.04 14.50
C TYR A 353 -12.91 -9.37 13.87
N ALA A 354 -11.59 -9.59 13.79
CA ALA A 354 -11.04 -10.78 13.16
C ALA A 354 -11.43 -12.08 13.88
N ASN A 355 -11.41 -12.07 15.22
CA ASN A 355 -11.82 -13.19 16.04
C ASN A 355 -13.33 -13.48 15.92
N LEU A 356 -14.18 -12.45 15.90
CA LEU A 356 -15.62 -12.65 15.74
C LEU A 356 -15.97 -13.22 14.37
N LEU A 357 -15.34 -12.71 13.30
CA LEU A 357 -15.55 -13.23 11.94
C LEU A 357 -15.10 -14.68 11.81
N SER A 358 -13.92 -15.03 12.35
CA SER A 358 -13.45 -16.42 12.40
C SER A 358 -14.38 -17.34 13.20
N ALA A 359 -14.90 -16.87 14.35
CA ALA A 359 -15.85 -17.64 15.16
C ALA A 359 -17.19 -17.88 14.46
N LEU A 360 -17.69 -16.90 13.69
CA LEU A 360 -18.85 -17.07 12.81
C LEU A 360 -18.54 -18.10 11.73
N GLY A 361 -17.40 -17.99 11.03
CA GLY A 361 -16.93 -18.96 10.05
C GLY A 361 -16.95 -20.39 10.60
N LYS A 362 -16.31 -20.61 11.75
CA LYS A 362 -16.29 -21.90 12.44
C LYS A 362 -17.70 -22.43 12.75
N ALA A 363 -18.62 -21.58 13.19
CA ALA A 363 -20.00 -21.97 13.48
C ALA A 363 -20.82 -22.26 12.21
N MET A 364 -20.49 -21.63 11.08
CA MET A 364 -21.08 -21.89 9.76
C MET A 364 -20.41 -23.05 9.02
N LYS A 365 -19.33 -23.63 9.58
CA LYS A 365 -18.45 -24.59 8.90
C LYS A 365 -17.79 -24.02 7.63
N GLN A 366 -17.42 -22.74 7.69
CA GLN A 366 -16.59 -22.07 6.69
C GLN A 366 -15.21 -21.82 7.29
N GLU A 367 -14.17 -22.12 6.52
CA GLU A 367 -12.79 -21.91 6.93
C GLU A 367 -12.44 -20.43 6.83
N ILE A 368 -12.56 -19.73 7.95
CA ILE A 368 -12.15 -18.34 8.09
C ILE A 368 -11.14 -18.26 9.24
N VAL A 369 -9.92 -17.87 8.92
CA VAL A 369 -8.80 -17.80 9.85
C VAL A 369 -8.40 -16.36 10.14
N VAL A 370 -7.75 -16.15 11.27
CA VAL A 370 -7.16 -14.85 11.63
C VAL A 370 -5.77 -14.77 11.03
N VAL A 371 -5.49 -13.67 10.35
CA VAL A 371 -4.17 -13.29 9.85
C VAL A 371 -3.72 -12.07 10.63
N VAL A 372 -2.45 -12.04 11.02
CA VAL A 372 -1.86 -10.92 11.77
C VAL A 372 -0.60 -10.45 11.07
N GLY A 373 -0.31 -9.17 11.22
CA GLY A 373 0.84 -8.54 10.58
C GLY A 373 0.90 -7.06 10.86
N ASP A 374 1.58 -6.32 9.99
CA ASP A 374 1.63 -4.87 10.00
C ASP A 374 0.66 -4.28 8.95
N CYS A 375 0.24 -3.05 9.17
CA CYS A 375 -0.48 -2.27 8.17
C CYS A 375 0.09 -0.85 8.05
N ARG A 376 -0.22 -0.18 6.94
CA ARG A 376 0.10 1.25 6.71
C ARG A 376 -1.17 2.01 6.37
N SER A 377 -1.42 3.11 7.06
CA SER A 377 -2.58 3.97 6.82
C SER A 377 -2.22 5.21 6.00
N ASP A 378 -0.95 5.63 6.05
CA ASP A 378 -0.41 6.84 5.43
C ASP A 378 0.93 6.66 4.66
N PRO A 379 1.19 7.43 3.57
CA PRO A 379 2.44 7.34 2.85
C PRO A 379 3.56 7.85 3.75
N GLY A 380 4.68 7.13 3.76
CA GLY A 380 5.81 7.47 4.62
C GLY A 380 5.52 7.34 6.11
N GLU A 381 4.35 6.78 6.50
CA GLU A 381 4.06 6.47 7.88
C GLU A 381 5.17 5.55 8.40
N ARG A 382 5.73 5.94 9.54
CA ARG A 382 6.57 5.03 10.31
C ARG A 382 5.65 3.87 10.65
N LEU A 383 5.93 2.65 10.17
CA LEU A 383 5.23 1.48 10.73
C LEU A 383 5.40 1.60 12.24
N THR A 384 4.36 1.99 12.98
CA THR A 384 4.48 2.29 14.41
C THR A 384 4.43 1.01 15.23
N GLY A 385 4.27 -0.14 14.56
CA GLY A 385 4.15 -1.44 15.21
C GLY A 385 2.78 -1.66 15.79
N SER A 386 1.77 -0.94 15.28
CA SER A 386 0.37 -1.27 15.50
C SER A 386 0.09 -2.55 14.74
N GLY A 387 0.54 -3.68 15.28
CA GLY A 387 0.18 -5.00 14.77
C GLY A 387 -1.32 -4.98 14.49
N HIS A 388 -1.70 -5.45 13.30
CA HIS A 388 -3.06 -5.46 12.80
C HIS A 388 -3.52 -6.90 12.66
N ALA A 389 -4.82 -7.11 12.70
CA ALA A 389 -5.43 -8.42 12.57
C ALA A 389 -6.62 -8.35 11.63
N TRP A 390 -6.63 -9.23 10.63
CA TRP A 390 -7.66 -9.37 9.62
C TRP A 390 -7.94 -10.87 9.39
N ASN A 391 -8.62 -11.23 8.30
CA ASN A 391 -8.99 -12.61 8.02
C ASN A 391 -8.57 -13.08 6.63
N ALA A 392 -8.46 -14.39 6.49
CA ALA A 392 -8.51 -15.07 5.21
C ALA A 392 -9.64 -16.11 5.24
N ALA A 393 -10.41 -16.23 4.15
CA ALA A 393 -11.50 -17.19 4.01
C ALA A 393 -11.22 -18.14 2.85
N ARG A 394 -11.41 -19.45 3.08
CA ARG A 394 -11.37 -20.46 2.01
C ARG A 394 -12.76 -20.65 1.43
N ILE A 395 -12.92 -20.34 0.16
CA ILE A 395 -14.18 -20.43 -0.58
C ILE A 395 -13.90 -21.24 -1.84
N GLU A 396 -14.64 -22.33 -2.03
CA GLU A 396 -14.52 -23.19 -3.23
C GLU A 396 -13.07 -23.62 -3.51
N GLY A 397 -12.35 -23.95 -2.44
CA GLY A 397 -10.96 -24.39 -2.50
C GLY A 397 -9.93 -23.26 -2.54
N ARG A 398 -10.31 -21.99 -2.77
CA ARG A 398 -9.39 -20.84 -2.88
C ARG A 398 -9.40 -19.93 -1.67
N TRP A 399 -8.26 -19.35 -1.32
CA TRP A 399 -8.12 -18.40 -0.23
C TRP A 399 -8.33 -16.95 -0.68
N TYR A 400 -9.09 -16.19 0.10
CA TYR A 400 -9.41 -14.78 -0.13
C TYR A 400 -9.16 -13.95 1.12
N LEU A 401 -8.70 -12.71 0.95
CA LEU A 401 -8.37 -11.80 2.05
C LEU A 401 -9.57 -10.93 2.42
N ILE A 402 -9.78 -10.72 3.72
CA ILE A 402 -10.91 -9.96 4.26
C ILE A 402 -10.45 -9.08 5.42
N ASP A 403 -10.82 -7.79 5.45
CA ASP A 403 -10.72 -6.94 6.64
C ASP A 403 -12.02 -6.20 6.96
N ALA A 404 -12.83 -6.83 7.83
CA ALA A 404 -14.08 -6.23 8.32
C ALA A 404 -13.86 -4.99 9.20
N THR A 405 -12.67 -4.77 9.73
CA THR A 405 -12.36 -3.62 10.56
C THR A 405 -12.33 -2.36 9.70
N TRP A 406 -11.56 -2.37 8.62
CA TRP A 406 -11.42 -1.21 7.74
C TRP A 406 -12.65 -0.98 6.86
N ASP A 407 -13.48 -2.01 6.67
CA ASP A 407 -14.80 -1.90 6.05
C ASP A 407 -15.92 -1.47 7.02
N SER A 408 -15.64 -1.27 8.32
CA SER A 408 -16.64 -0.81 9.30
C SER A 408 -16.72 0.71 9.46
N GLY A 409 -15.64 1.43 9.16
CA GLY A 409 -15.57 2.88 9.31
C GLY A 409 -14.16 3.43 9.53
N THR A 410 -14.09 4.65 10.03
CA THR A 410 -12.84 5.38 10.27
C THR A 410 -12.70 5.80 11.72
N VAL A 411 -11.46 5.97 12.18
CA VAL A 411 -11.14 6.36 13.56
C VAL A 411 -10.23 7.58 13.56
N SER A 412 -10.58 8.60 14.33
CA SER A 412 -9.71 9.74 14.65
C SER A 412 -9.68 9.98 16.16
N ARG A 413 -8.70 10.74 16.65
CA ARG A 413 -8.64 11.09 18.09
C ARG A 413 -9.73 12.10 18.43
N GLU A 414 -10.05 12.96 17.47
CA GLU A 414 -10.96 14.09 17.58
C GLU A 414 -12.42 13.64 17.48
N ASP A 415 -12.76 12.84 16.48
CA ASP A 415 -14.14 12.43 16.15
C ASP A 415 -14.48 11.03 16.66
N GLY A 416 -13.50 10.30 17.19
CA GLY A 416 -13.67 8.92 17.63
C GLY A 416 -13.94 7.96 16.47
N PHE A 417 -14.83 6.98 16.67
CA PHE A 417 -15.23 6.04 15.63
C PHE A 417 -16.42 6.58 14.83
N THR A 418 -16.21 6.79 13.53
CA THR A 418 -17.26 7.13 12.57
C THR A 418 -17.57 5.89 11.73
N LYS A 419 -18.75 5.33 11.93
CA LYS A 419 -19.22 4.16 11.17
C LYS A 419 -19.43 4.53 9.71
N ASN A 420 -18.84 3.75 8.82
CA ASN A 420 -19.01 3.87 7.37
C ASN A 420 -18.80 2.48 6.77
N TYR A 421 -19.88 1.73 6.59
CA TYR A 421 -19.82 0.38 6.04
C TYR A 421 -19.36 0.41 4.58
N ARG A 422 -18.38 -0.44 4.25
CA ARG A 422 -17.79 -0.60 2.92
C ARG A 422 -17.51 -2.07 2.64
N THR A 423 -16.99 -2.34 1.45
CA THR A 423 -16.61 -3.69 0.98
C THR A 423 -15.30 -3.64 0.18
N ASP A 424 -14.50 -2.61 0.41
CA ASP A 424 -13.22 -2.43 -0.30
C ASP A 424 -12.18 -3.46 0.15
N TYR A 425 -12.35 -3.99 1.38
CA TYR A 425 -11.54 -5.03 1.99
C TYR A 425 -12.24 -6.40 2.03
N LEU A 426 -13.35 -6.60 1.30
CA LEU A 426 -14.05 -7.89 1.22
C LEU A 426 -13.61 -8.69 -0.02
N LEU A 427 -12.91 -9.81 0.20
CA LEU A 427 -12.35 -10.66 -0.87
C LEU A 427 -11.41 -9.89 -1.80
N THR A 428 -10.62 -8.99 -1.21
CA THR A 428 -9.75 -8.08 -1.95
C THR A 428 -8.61 -8.84 -2.62
N PRO A 429 -8.28 -8.55 -3.89
CA PRO A 429 -7.19 -9.19 -4.57
C PRO A 429 -5.87 -9.06 -3.80
N PRO A 430 -5.05 -10.13 -3.72
CA PRO A 430 -3.76 -10.12 -3.03
C PRO A 430 -2.84 -8.93 -3.40
N VAL A 431 -2.76 -8.63 -4.70
CA VAL A 431 -1.96 -7.50 -5.24
C VAL A 431 -2.47 -6.12 -4.82
N VAL A 432 -3.72 -6.03 -4.37
CA VAL A 432 -4.32 -4.80 -3.83
C VAL A 432 -4.19 -4.78 -2.30
N MET A 433 -4.46 -5.91 -1.63
CA MET A 433 -4.36 -6.03 -0.17
C MET A 433 -2.93 -5.76 0.33
N VAL A 434 -1.90 -6.21 -0.40
CA VAL A 434 -0.51 -6.01 -0.01
C VAL A 434 -0.04 -4.55 -0.13
N MET A 435 -0.85 -3.65 -0.69
CA MET A 435 -0.52 -2.22 -0.75
C MET A 435 -0.52 -1.59 0.65
N ASP A 436 -1.34 -2.12 1.56
CA ASP A 436 -1.47 -1.62 2.93
C ASP A 436 -1.46 -2.67 4.03
N HIS A 437 -1.54 -3.97 3.73
CA HIS A 437 -1.44 -5.07 4.68
C HIS A 437 -0.21 -5.97 4.42
N TYR A 438 0.63 -6.16 5.44
CA TYR A 438 1.80 -7.03 5.37
C TYR A 438 1.75 -8.09 6.48
N PRO A 439 1.46 -9.37 6.16
CA PRO A 439 1.35 -10.43 7.17
C PRO A 439 2.70 -10.84 7.75
N ASP A 440 2.70 -11.24 9.03
CA ASP A 440 3.88 -11.79 9.72
C ASP A 440 4.38 -13.07 9.02
N ASN A 441 3.44 -13.90 8.55
CA ASN A 441 3.76 -15.03 7.70
C ASN A 441 3.59 -14.62 6.22
N PRO A 442 4.68 -14.52 5.44
CA PRO A 442 4.63 -14.02 4.07
C PRO A 442 3.75 -14.85 3.13
N THR A 443 3.45 -16.11 3.46
CA THR A 443 2.53 -16.94 2.67
C THR A 443 1.09 -16.40 2.63
N TRP A 444 0.67 -15.65 3.66
CA TRP A 444 -0.63 -14.98 3.68
C TRP A 444 -0.70 -13.74 2.79
N GLN A 445 0.40 -13.35 2.14
CA GLN A 445 0.32 -12.37 1.06
C GLN A 445 -0.49 -12.92 -0.10
N LEU A 446 -0.60 -14.26 -0.24
CA LEU A 446 -1.26 -14.95 -1.35
C LEU A 446 -0.73 -14.46 -2.70
N LEU A 447 0.55 -14.11 -2.72
CA LEU A 447 1.26 -13.67 -3.90
C LEU A 447 2.11 -14.81 -4.47
N PRO A 448 2.30 -14.80 -5.79
CA PRO A 448 3.25 -15.66 -6.47
C PRO A 448 4.68 -15.53 -5.93
N GLN A 449 5.07 -14.29 -5.68
CA GLN A 449 6.33 -13.98 -5.08
C GLN A 449 6.00 -13.07 -3.91
N ALA A 450 6.23 -13.59 -2.71
CA ALA A 450 6.05 -12.79 -1.51
C ALA A 450 7.00 -11.59 -1.59
N LEU A 451 6.45 -10.42 -1.36
CA LEU A 451 7.19 -9.19 -1.19
C LEU A 451 7.94 -9.25 0.13
N SER A 452 9.17 -8.77 0.12
CA SER A 452 9.88 -8.44 1.35
C SER A 452 9.26 -7.22 2.02
N GLN A 453 9.51 -7.07 3.32
CA GLN A 453 9.01 -5.91 4.06
C GLN A 453 9.56 -4.59 3.51
N GLY A 454 10.81 -4.61 3.01
CA GLY A 454 11.41 -3.45 2.37
C GLY A 454 10.69 -3.05 1.09
N GLU A 455 10.27 -4.02 0.27
CA GLU A 455 9.48 -3.75 -0.94
C GLU A 455 8.11 -3.20 -0.58
N PHE A 456 7.41 -3.82 0.38
CA PHE A 456 6.14 -3.34 0.92
C PHE A 456 6.20 -1.88 1.35
N LEU A 457 7.25 -1.51 2.12
CA LEU A 457 7.46 -0.14 2.59
C LEU A 457 7.73 0.87 1.47
N ARG A 458 8.31 0.44 0.35
CA ARG A 458 8.63 1.31 -0.79
C ARG A 458 7.45 1.53 -1.72
N GLN A 459 6.44 0.66 -1.72
CA GLN A 459 5.30 0.77 -2.64
C GLN A 459 4.53 2.09 -2.50
N PRO A 460 3.97 2.64 -3.59
CA PRO A 460 3.09 3.81 -3.51
C PRO A 460 1.91 3.54 -2.58
N MET A 461 1.38 4.55 -1.89
CA MET A 461 0.25 4.32 -0.98
C MET A 461 -1.09 4.65 -1.60
N LEU A 462 -1.75 3.63 -2.14
CA LEU A 462 -3.11 3.75 -2.63
C LEU A 462 -3.99 2.76 -1.88
N ARG A 463 -5.21 3.18 -1.53
CA ARG A 463 -6.17 2.33 -0.84
C ARG A 463 -6.87 1.40 -1.84
N PRO A 464 -7.43 0.26 -1.41
CA PRO A 464 -8.23 -0.59 -2.28
C PRO A 464 -9.36 0.13 -2.98
N CYS A 465 -9.93 1.21 -2.40
CA CYS A 465 -10.93 2.03 -3.09
C CYS A 465 -10.42 2.71 -4.37
N PHE A 466 -9.11 3.00 -4.48
CA PHE A 466 -8.50 3.44 -5.75
C PHE A 466 -8.62 2.38 -6.84
N TYR A 467 -8.28 1.13 -6.49
CA TYR A 467 -8.31 0.01 -7.42
C TYR A 467 -9.74 -0.46 -7.68
N SER A 468 -10.62 -0.39 -6.68
CA SER A 468 -12.04 -0.73 -6.79
C SER A 468 -12.76 0.24 -7.73
N ALA A 469 -12.34 1.52 -7.75
CA ALA A 469 -12.73 2.52 -8.74
C ALA A 469 -12.21 2.22 -10.16
N GLY A 470 -11.31 1.24 -10.34
CA GLY A 470 -10.77 0.83 -11.64
C GLY A 470 -9.62 1.70 -12.11
N LEU A 471 -9.01 2.44 -11.20
CA LEU A 471 -7.87 3.30 -11.45
C LEU A 471 -6.57 2.49 -11.39
N LYS A 472 -5.57 2.90 -12.15
CA LYS A 472 -4.21 2.32 -12.08
C LYS A 472 -3.17 3.43 -12.06
N LEU A 473 -2.30 3.40 -11.05
CA LEU A 473 -1.17 4.32 -10.98
C LEU A 473 -0.10 3.90 -11.98
N VAL A 474 0.33 4.85 -12.82
CA VAL A 474 1.42 4.67 -13.79
C VAL A 474 2.73 5.21 -13.21
N GLN A 475 2.67 6.40 -12.60
CA GLN A 475 3.78 7.00 -11.86
C GLN A 475 3.24 7.91 -10.76
N PRO A 476 3.97 8.11 -9.67
CA PRO A 476 5.22 7.46 -9.31
C PRO A 476 5.06 5.99 -8.89
N ASN A 477 6.16 5.27 -8.74
CA ASN A 477 6.21 3.87 -8.30
C ASN A 477 6.71 3.70 -6.86
N ARG A 478 6.84 4.78 -6.08
CA ARG A 478 7.30 4.77 -4.69
C ARG A 478 6.36 5.52 -3.76
N ALA A 479 6.38 5.15 -2.47
CA ALA A 479 5.65 5.84 -1.40
C ALA A 479 6.05 7.32 -1.28
N ARG A 480 7.35 7.59 -1.39
CA ARG A 480 7.95 8.92 -1.27
C ARG A 480 8.85 9.21 -2.48
N ASN A 481 8.66 10.37 -3.08
CA ASN A 481 9.22 10.71 -4.39
C ASN A 481 9.99 12.03 -4.33
N GLU A 482 11.22 12.03 -4.79
CA GLU A 482 12.02 13.25 -4.91
C GLU A 482 11.59 14.01 -6.17
N THR A 483 11.39 15.32 -6.04
CA THR A 483 11.08 16.16 -7.20
C THR A 483 11.63 17.58 -7.00
N GLY A 484 11.61 18.37 -8.07
CA GLY A 484 11.84 19.81 -7.99
C GLY A 484 10.58 20.53 -7.49
N ASP A 485 10.21 21.61 -8.17
CA ASP A 485 9.06 22.44 -7.79
C ASP A 485 7.69 21.86 -8.19
N LYS A 486 7.62 20.61 -8.66
CA LYS A 486 6.38 20.01 -9.20
C LYS A 486 6.21 18.55 -8.77
N ALA A 487 5.11 18.23 -8.11
CA ALA A 487 4.64 16.87 -7.91
C ALA A 487 3.78 16.42 -9.10
N VAL A 488 4.00 15.21 -9.61
CA VAL A 488 3.29 14.66 -10.77
C VAL A 488 2.91 13.21 -10.51
N ALA A 489 1.61 12.91 -10.56
CA ALA A 489 1.08 11.55 -10.60
C ALA A 489 0.33 11.31 -11.92
N VAL A 490 0.56 10.17 -12.56
CA VAL A 490 -0.17 9.75 -13.77
C VAL A 490 -1.02 8.55 -13.43
N VAL A 491 -2.31 8.64 -13.73
CA VAL A 491 -3.30 7.61 -13.41
C VAL A 491 -4.03 7.21 -14.69
N LYS A 492 -4.09 5.92 -14.99
CA LYS A 492 -5.04 5.38 -15.96
C LYS A 492 -6.42 5.34 -15.31
N ASN A 493 -7.38 5.92 -16.01
CA ASN A 493 -8.76 6.13 -15.61
C ASN A 493 -9.69 5.70 -16.76
N PRO A 494 -9.76 4.39 -17.05
CA PRO A 494 -10.53 3.87 -18.20
C PRO A 494 -12.02 4.20 -18.10
N LYS A 495 -12.54 4.41 -16.89
CA LYS A 495 -13.95 4.73 -16.63
C LYS A 495 -14.25 6.24 -16.70
N LYS A 496 -13.25 7.08 -16.98
CA LYS A 496 -13.40 8.54 -17.07
C LYS A 496 -14.12 9.14 -15.86
N GLN A 497 -13.74 8.68 -14.66
CA GLN A 497 -14.22 9.22 -13.39
C GLN A 497 -13.54 10.57 -13.11
N TRP A 498 -14.16 11.42 -12.31
CA TRP A 498 -13.58 12.73 -11.97
C TRP A 498 -12.53 12.57 -10.88
N LEU A 499 -11.30 13.01 -11.16
CA LEU A 499 -10.17 12.96 -10.24
C LEU A 499 -9.75 14.36 -9.82
N MET A 500 -9.47 14.52 -8.52
CA MET A 500 -9.01 15.76 -7.92
C MET A 500 -7.82 15.48 -7.00
N VAL A 501 -6.92 16.45 -6.81
CA VAL A 501 -5.81 16.34 -5.86
C VAL A 501 -5.75 17.50 -4.87
N GLY A 502 -5.66 17.15 -3.59
CA GLY A 502 -5.25 18.06 -2.51
C GLY A 502 -3.75 18.00 -2.31
N LEU A 503 -3.16 19.12 -1.89
CA LEU A 503 -1.76 19.19 -1.47
C LEU A 503 -1.72 19.62 0.00
N GLU A 504 -0.99 18.87 0.81
CA GLU A 504 -0.77 19.13 2.22
C GLU A 504 0.72 19.26 2.53
N GLN A 505 1.05 20.10 3.52
CA GLN A 505 2.40 20.25 4.07
C GLN A 505 2.27 20.32 5.58
N ASN A 506 3.02 19.47 6.30
CA ASN A 506 2.99 19.40 7.77
C ASN A 506 1.56 19.26 8.34
N GLY A 507 0.72 18.45 7.69
CA GLY A 507 -0.68 18.21 8.09
C GLY A 507 -1.64 19.38 7.81
N LYS A 508 -1.20 20.43 7.11
CA LYS A 508 -2.04 21.56 6.71
C LYS A 508 -2.28 21.57 5.22
N ALA A 509 -3.51 21.77 4.80
CA ALA A 509 -3.85 21.94 3.39
C ALA A 509 -3.19 23.21 2.82
N VAL A 510 -2.40 23.03 1.77
CA VAL A 510 -1.73 24.09 1.00
C VAL A 510 -2.56 24.49 -0.22
N GLY A 511 -3.41 23.59 -0.72
CA GLY A 511 -4.45 23.92 -1.69
C GLY A 511 -4.90 22.71 -2.50
N TYR A 512 -5.94 22.88 -3.32
CA TYR A 512 -6.52 21.85 -4.18
C TYR A 512 -6.25 22.13 -5.66
N SER A 513 -6.37 21.12 -6.52
CA SER A 513 -6.39 21.33 -7.97
C SER A 513 -7.59 22.21 -8.30
N SER A 514 -7.39 23.20 -9.16
CA SER A 514 -8.42 24.19 -9.51
C SER A 514 -9.59 23.56 -10.27
N GLN A 515 -9.36 22.48 -11.01
CA GLN A 515 -10.39 21.73 -11.72
C GLN A 515 -10.11 20.22 -11.67
N PRO A 516 -11.14 19.38 -11.51
CA PRO A 516 -11.02 17.95 -11.63
C PRO A 516 -10.83 17.53 -13.09
N SER A 517 -10.22 16.36 -13.31
CA SER A 517 -9.99 15.80 -14.64
C SER A 517 -10.55 14.39 -14.75
N ASN A 518 -11.08 14.05 -15.92
CA ASN A 518 -11.69 12.75 -16.20
C ASN A 518 -11.20 12.10 -17.50
N SER A 519 -10.02 12.51 -17.99
CA SER A 519 -9.41 11.88 -19.15
C SER A 519 -9.06 10.41 -18.89
N GLU A 520 -8.90 9.62 -19.96
CA GLU A 520 -8.55 8.20 -19.86
C GLU A 520 -7.17 7.98 -19.21
N THR A 521 -6.25 8.92 -19.41
CA THR A 521 -5.03 9.03 -18.62
C THR A 521 -4.98 10.43 -18.03
N VAL A 522 -5.02 10.53 -16.70
CA VAL A 522 -5.03 11.78 -15.96
C VAL A 522 -3.64 12.06 -15.42
N GLU A 523 -3.09 13.23 -15.76
CA GLU A 523 -1.83 13.72 -15.21
C GLU A 523 -2.09 14.78 -14.15
N LEU A 524 -1.98 14.39 -12.89
CA LEU A 524 -2.24 15.21 -11.71
C LEU A 524 -0.95 15.94 -11.33
N LYS A 525 -0.88 17.24 -11.65
CA LYS A 525 0.29 18.09 -11.38
C LYS A 525 0.01 19.13 -10.32
N ARG A 526 0.93 19.31 -9.36
CA ARG A 526 0.89 20.40 -8.38
C ARG A 526 2.25 21.04 -8.20
N ARG A 527 2.27 22.38 -8.18
CA ARG A 527 3.47 23.15 -7.83
C ARG A 527 3.71 23.08 -6.33
N LEU A 528 4.95 22.85 -5.94
CA LEU A 528 5.43 22.83 -4.56
C LEU A 528 6.06 24.20 -4.28
N PRO A 529 5.44 25.06 -3.46
CA PRO A 529 5.83 26.46 -3.32
C PRO A 529 7.21 26.63 -2.69
N ASP A 530 7.52 25.82 -1.68
CA ASP A 530 8.75 25.91 -0.91
C ASP A 530 9.44 24.55 -0.81
N LYS A 531 10.67 24.55 -0.27
CA LYS A 531 11.36 23.32 0.08
C LYS A 531 10.65 22.64 1.24
N GLY A 532 10.53 21.32 1.18
CA GLY A 532 9.87 20.55 2.22
C GLY A 532 9.25 19.25 1.72
N THR A 533 8.56 18.57 2.63
CA THR A 533 7.80 17.36 2.33
C THR A 533 6.33 17.72 2.16
N TYR A 534 5.73 17.23 1.09
CA TYR A 534 4.34 17.44 0.72
C TYR A 534 3.64 16.12 0.54
N ARG A 535 2.37 16.08 0.92
CA ARG A 535 1.48 14.96 0.65
C ARG A 535 0.46 15.35 -0.41
N MET A 536 0.40 14.58 -1.50
CA MET A 536 -0.61 14.71 -2.53
C MET A 536 -1.73 13.71 -2.21
N ASN A 537 -2.87 14.22 -1.75
CA ASN A 537 -4.07 13.43 -1.49
C ASN A 537 -4.90 13.33 -2.77
N MET A 538 -5.25 12.12 -3.17
CA MET A 538 -6.03 11.84 -4.38
C MET A 538 -7.48 11.55 -4.01
N PHE A 539 -8.39 12.15 -4.75
CA PHE A 539 -9.82 11.97 -4.55
C PHE A 539 -10.54 11.64 -5.84
N VAL A 540 -11.59 10.83 -5.77
CA VAL A 540 -12.41 10.42 -6.93
C VAL A 540 -13.89 10.75 -6.71
N ASN A 541 -14.58 11.12 -7.78
CA ASN A 541 -16.03 11.14 -7.85
C ASN A 541 -16.47 10.42 -9.13
N GLU A 542 -17.37 9.45 -9.00
CA GLU A 542 -17.76 8.60 -10.12
C GLU A 542 -18.75 9.27 -11.09
N THR A 543 -19.46 10.31 -10.66
CA THR A 543 -20.66 10.80 -11.35
C THR A 543 -20.60 12.26 -11.77
N GLN A 544 -19.98 13.13 -10.97
CA GLN A 544 -20.08 14.58 -11.14
C GLN A 544 -18.72 15.27 -10.93
N PRO A 545 -18.45 16.37 -11.68
CA PRO A 545 -17.26 17.19 -11.49
C PRO A 545 -17.28 17.99 -10.19
N PHE A 546 -18.44 18.20 -9.58
CA PHE A 546 -18.59 18.97 -8.35
C PHE A 546 -19.36 18.16 -7.31
N GLY A 547 -19.06 18.37 -6.03
CA GLY A 547 -19.72 17.68 -4.93
C GLY A 547 -18.72 16.98 -4.00
N GLN A 548 -19.18 15.90 -3.37
CA GLN A 548 -18.34 15.12 -2.46
C GLN A 548 -17.43 14.19 -3.26
N TYR A 549 -16.12 14.27 -3.01
CA TYR A 549 -15.14 13.36 -3.54
C TYR A 549 -14.66 12.44 -2.44
N GLU A 550 -14.38 11.20 -2.81
CA GLU A 550 -13.89 10.18 -1.90
C GLU A 550 -12.37 10.12 -1.93
N PHE A 551 -11.73 10.06 -0.76
CA PHE A 551 -10.28 9.88 -0.65
C PHE A 551 -9.88 8.46 -1.07
N VAL A 552 -8.99 8.34 -2.05
CA VAL A 552 -8.55 7.05 -2.60
C VAL A 552 -7.09 6.71 -2.32
N GLY A 553 -6.32 7.64 -1.76
CA GLY A 553 -4.93 7.40 -1.40
C GLY A 553 -4.08 8.65 -1.48
N ALA A 554 -2.80 8.50 -1.17
CA ALA A 554 -1.89 9.62 -1.11
C ALA A 554 -0.46 9.25 -1.53
N LEU A 555 0.28 10.25 -1.97
CA LEU A 555 1.68 10.10 -2.40
C LEU A 555 2.51 11.20 -1.75
N ASP A 556 3.66 10.84 -1.18
CA ASP A 556 4.57 11.82 -0.62
C ASP A 556 5.56 12.31 -1.69
N TYR A 557 5.82 13.62 -1.68
CA TYR A 557 6.81 14.30 -2.50
C TYR A 557 7.75 15.12 -1.63
N VAL A 558 9.04 15.10 -1.96
CA VAL A 558 10.06 15.91 -1.27
C VAL A 558 10.67 16.90 -2.26
N ASN A 559 10.46 18.19 -2.00
CA ASN A 559 11.08 19.31 -2.73
C ASN A 559 12.34 19.76 -1.98
N ARG A 560 13.52 19.68 -2.61
CA ARG A 560 14.84 19.90 -1.97
C ARG A 560 15.52 21.21 -2.32
#